data_AF-A0A8T4I747-F1
#
_entry.id   AF-A0A8T4I747-F1
#
_cell.length_a   1.000
_cell.length_b   1.000
_cell.length_c   1.000
_cell.angle_alpha   90.00
_cell.angle_beta   90.00
_cell.angle_gamma   90.00
#
_symmetry.space_group_name_H-M   'P 1'
#
loop_
_entity.id
_entity.type
_entity.pdbx_description
1 polymer ?
#
loop_
_entity_poly.entity_id
_entity_poly.type
_entity_poly.pdbx_seq_one_letter_code
_entity_poly.pdbx_strand_id
1 'polypeptide(L)' 'SSVLSVSGDELTPQQQWLDERRRHALARFDDRIPALYRKPIDRPQAATQWADGVEGAPASLFLTGNIGVGKTH' A
#
# COMPACT_ATOMS: atom_id res chain seq x y z
N SER A 1 10.04 -25.86 -35.68
CA SER A 1 9.65 -26.47 -34.40
C SER A 1 9.09 -25.41 -33.49
N SER A 2 7.95 -25.73 -32.86
CA SER A 2 7.09 -24.84 -32.10
C SER A 2 7.64 -24.44 -30.73
N VAL A 3 7.17 -23.26 -30.29
CA VAL A 3 7.20 -22.57 -28.99
C VAL A 3 7.34 -23.41 -27.72
N LEU A 4 8.09 -22.87 -26.75
CA LEU A 4 7.76 -22.92 -25.32
C LEU A 4 7.97 -21.51 -24.72
N SER A 5 6.92 -20.70 -24.76
CA SER A 5 6.79 -19.50 -23.93
C SER A 5 6.39 -19.97 -22.54
N VAL A 6 7.35 -20.08 -21.62
CA VAL A 6 7.05 -20.22 -20.18
C VAL A 6 6.72 -18.83 -19.67
N SER A 7 5.44 -18.44 -19.75
CA SER A 7 4.90 -17.42 -18.86
C SER A 7 4.74 -18.07 -17.50
N GLY A 8 5.83 -18.09 -16.73
CA GLY A 8 5.76 -18.47 -15.33
C GLY A 8 5.15 -17.31 -14.56
N ASP A 9 3.92 -17.47 -14.09
CA ASP A 9 3.27 -16.58 -13.10
C ASP A 9 3.95 -16.65 -11.70
N GLU A 10 5.20 -17.13 -11.64
CA GLU A 10 5.95 -17.21 -10.39
C GLU A 10 6.61 -15.86 -10.10
N LEU A 11 6.27 -15.30 -8.94
CA LEU A 11 6.92 -14.10 -8.42
C LEU A 11 8.42 -14.32 -8.34
N THR A 12 9.18 -13.34 -8.83
CA THR A 12 10.63 -13.32 -8.66
C THR A 12 11.00 -13.33 -7.17
N PRO A 13 12.20 -13.80 -6.79
CA PRO A 13 12.64 -13.78 -5.39
C PRO A 13 12.54 -12.39 -4.73
N GLN A 14 12.79 -11.32 -5.51
CA GLN A 14 12.63 -9.95 -5.03
C GLN A 14 11.16 -9.62 -4.71
N GLN A 15 10.23 -9.99 -5.60
CA GLN A 15 8.80 -9.78 -5.38
C GLN A 15 8.29 -10.58 -4.17
N GLN A 16 8.72 -11.84 -4.03
CA GLN A 16 8.38 -12.67 -2.86
C GLN A 16 8.85 -12.04 -1.54
N TRP A 17 10.08 -11.51 -1.52
CA TRP A 17 10.62 -10.82 -0.36
C TRP A 17 9.88 -9.52 -0.02
N LEU A 18 9.51 -8.73 -1.04
CA LEU A 18 8.70 -7.52 -0.86
C LEU A 18 7.31 -7.86 -0.31
N ASP A 19 6.66 -8.90 -0.84
CA ASP A 19 5.36 -9.37 -0.38
C ASP A 19 5.40 -9.90 1.06
N GLU A 20 6.43 -10.68 1.42
CA GLU A 20 6.65 -11.15 2.79
C GLU A 20 6.78 -9.94 3.73
N ARG A 21 7.64 -8.96 3.39
CA ARG A 21 7.80 -7.73 4.19
C ARG A 21 6.50 -6.95 4.33
N ARG A 22 5.72 -6.84 3.26
CA ARG A 22 4.41 -6.18 3.28
C ARG A 22 3.47 -6.89 4.25
N ARG A 23 3.38 -8.22 4.18
CA ARG A 23 2.57 -9.02 5.11
C ARG A 23 2.98 -8.82 6.57
N HIS A 24 4.28 -8.87 6.87
CA HIS A 24 4.79 -8.62 8.24
C HIS A 24 4.50 -7.20 8.73
N ALA A 25 4.60 -6.21 7.85
CA ALA A 25 4.29 -4.82 8.20
C ALA A 25 2.81 -4.63 8.52
N LEU A 26 1.92 -5.19 7.69
CA LEU A 26 0.47 -5.14 7.91
C LEU A 26 0.07 -5.87 9.19
N ALA A 27 0.60 -7.07 9.45
CA ALA A 27 0.30 -7.81 10.67
C ALA A 27 0.71 -7.03 11.93
N ARG A 28 1.88 -6.38 11.93
CA ARG A 28 2.31 -5.53 13.05
C ARG A 28 1.46 -4.27 13.21
N PHE A 29 0.97 -3.70 12.12
CA PHE A 29 0.04 -2.58 12.17
C PHE A 29 -1.28 -3.02 12.78
N ASP A 30 -1.87 -4.12 12.30
CA ASP A 30 -3.16 -4.64 12.77
C ASP A 30 -3.15 -5.03 14.25
N ASP A 31 -2.04 -5.58 14.74
CA ASP A 31 -1.84 -5.95 16.16
C ASP A 31 -1.81 -4.72 17.08
N ARG A 32 -1.23 -3.61 16.61
CA ARG A 32 -1.05 -2.39 17.41
C ARG A 32 -2.19 -1.38 17.28
N ILE A 33 -2.98 -1.46 16.21
CA ILE A 33 -3.96 -0.45 15.86
C ILE A 33 -5.38 -0.94 16.15
N PRO A 34 -6.15 -0.21 16.98
CA PRO A 34 -7.55 -0.51 17.25
C PRO A 34 -8.39 -0.68 15.98
N ALA A 35 -9.34 -1.63 16.00
CA ALA A 35 -10.20 -1.93 14.85
C ALA A 35 -11.01 -0.72 14.34
N LEU A 36 -11.32 0.23 15.21
CA LEU A 36 -12.00 1.49 14.83
C LEU A 36 -11.22 2.25 13.75
N TYR A 37 -9.88 2.15 13.76
CA TYR A 37 -8.98 2.86 12.86
C TYR A 37 -8.61 2.06 11.60
N ARG A 38 -9.08 0.82 11.49
CA ARG A 38 -8.87 -0.05 10.32
C ARG A 38 -10.01 0.05 9.31
N LYS A 39 -10.91 1.02 9.47
CA LYS A 39 -12.03 1.22 8.57
C LYS A 39 -11.54 1.77 7.23
N PRO A 40 -12.10 1.30 6.11
CA PRO A 40 -11.85 1.94 4.82
C PRO A 40 -12.31 3.39 4.90
N ILE A 41 -11.50 4.28 4.35
CA ILE A 41 -11.80 5.70 4.21
C ILE A 41 -11.88 6.05 2.73
N ASP A 42 -12.81 6.94 2.40
CA ASP A 42 -12.84 7.54 1.06
C ASP A 42 -11.64 8.48 0.93
N ARG A 43 -10.72 8.09 0.04
CA ARG A 43 -9.49 8.84 -0.22
C ARG A 43 -9.61 9.57 -1.55
N PRO A 44 -9.21 10.85 -1.63
CA PRO A 44 -9.01 11.52 -2.90
C PRO A 44 -8.08 10.71 -3.81
N GLN A 45 -8.35 10.70 -5.11
CA GLN A 45 -7.60 9.90 -6.08
C GLN A 45 -6.07 10.11 -5.98
N ALA A 46 -5.63 11.36 -5.81
CA ALA A 46 -4.22 11.70 -5.68
C ALA A 46 -3.55 11.04 -4.45
N ALA A 47 -4.27 10.91 -3.33
CA ALA A 47 -3.77 10.24 -2.12
C ALA A 47 -3.68 8.73 -2.33
N THR A 48 -4.63 8.14 -3.06
CA THR A 48 -4.57 6.72 -3.47
C THR A 48 -3.37 6.47 -4.39
N GLN A 49 -3.19 7.28 -5.43
CA GLN A 49 -2.05 7.17 -6.35
C GLN A 49 -0.70 7.33 -5.65
N TRP A 50 -0.59 8.26 -4.68
CA TRP A 50 0.59 8.39 -3.83
C TRP A 50 0.83 7.14 -3.00
N ALA A 51 -0.21 6.60 -2.35
CA ALA A 51 -0.10 5.40 -1.50
C ALA A 51 0.31 4.15 -2.29
N ASP A 52 -0.15 4.05 -3.54
CA ASP A 52 0.15 2.94 -4.44
C ASP A 52 1.48 3.11 -5.20
N GLY A 53 2.14 4.27 -5.07
CA GLY A 53 3.43 4.54 -5.73
C GLY A 53 3.35 4.55 -7.26
N VAL A 54 2.20 4.97 -7.81
CA VAL A 54 1.98 4.99 -9.27
C VAL A 54 2.94 5.97 -9.95
N GLU A 55 3.39 5.65 -11.16
CA GLU A 55 4.23 6.55 -11.96
C GLU A 55 3.52 7.91 -12.17
N GLY A 56 4.23 9.01 -11.90
CA GLY A 56 3.68 10.37 -11.97
C GLY A 56 2.87 10.79 -10.75
N ALA A 57 2.69 9.93 -9.74
CA ALA A 57 2.09 10.33 -8.48
C ALA A 57 2.98 11.35 -7.73
N PRO A 58 2.40 12.19 -6.86
CA PRO A 58 3.19 13.05 -5.97
C PRO A 58 4.20 12.22 -5.17
N ALA A 59 5.37 12.76 -4.86
CA ALA A 59 6.36 12.07 -4.02
C ALA A 59 5.98 12.08 -2.52
N SER A 60 5.17 13.05 -2.11
CA SER A 60 4.82 13.31 -0.71
C SER A 60 3.34 13.61 -0.55
N LEU A 61 2.76 13.18 0.58
CA LEU A 61 1.41 13.54 1.01
C LEU A 61 1.48 14.56 2.14
N PHE A 62 0.76 15.68 1.99
CA PHE A 62 0.64 16.71 3.03
C PHE A 62 -0.82 16.81 3.49
N LEU A 63 -1.07 16.54 4.77
CA LEU A 63 -2.41 16.57 5.36
C LEU A 63 -2.65 17.91 6.07
N THR A 64 -3.70 18.63 5.68
CA THR A 64 -4.06 19.94 6.24
C THR A 64 -5.48 19.96 6.80
N GLY A 65 -5.78 20.95 7.65
CA GLY A 65 -7.11 21.11 8.27
C GLY A 65 -7.03 21.45 9.75
N ASN A 66 -8.19 21.71 10.35
CA ASN A 66 -8.31 22.16 11.75
C ASN A 66 -7.74 21.15 12.75
N ILE A 67 -7.48 21.61 13.98
CA ILE A 67 -7.11 20.72 15.08
C ILE A 67 -8.30 19.79 15.40
N GLY A 68 -8.02 18.52 15.70
CA GLY A 68 -9.04 17.54 16.08
C GLY A 68 -9.75 16.81 14.93
N VAL A 69 -9.48 17.15 13.66
CA VAL A 69 -10.10 16.47 12.49
C VAL A 69 -9.48 15.12 12.16
N GLY A 70 -8.57 14.61 13.01
CA GLY A 70 -8.00 13.28 12.83
C GLY A 70 -6.88 13.17 11.79
N LYS A 71 -6.12 14.24 11.48
CA LYS A 71 -5.00 14.15 10.50
C LYS A 71 -3.91 13.12 10.84
N THR A 72 -3.71 12.86 12.14
CA THR A 72 -2.77 11.85 12.63
C THR A 72 -3.39 10.46 12.68
N HIS A 73 -4.71 10.41 12.81
CA HIS A 73 -5.47 9.18 12.75
C HIS A 73 -5.45 8.68 11.29
#